data_AF-A0A2X2CN53-F1
#
_entry.id   AF-A0A2X2CN53-F1
#
_cell.length_a   1.000
_cell.length_b   1.000
_cell.length_c   1.000
_cell.angle_alpha   90.00
_cell.angle_beta   90.00
_cell.angle_gamma   90.00
#
_symmetry.space_group_name_H-M   'P 1'
#
loop_
_entity.id
_entity.type
_entity.pdbx_description
1 polymer ?
#
loop_
_entity_poly.entity_id
_entity_poly.type
_entity_poly.pdbx_seq_one_letter_code
_entity_poly.pdbx_strand_id
1 'polypeptide(L)'
;MWGQNVTTTKPEIGLDEVKLHCRIDGSDEDKLIESYITAALEVCQQHIGKRFEAGLDFTPAIKIGCLMYISLLYENRGFYQ
;
A
#
# COMPACT_ATOMS: atom_id res chain seq x y z
N MET A 1 -28.80 19.09 12.05
CA MET A 1 -27.92 18.83 10.90
C MET A 1 -26.69 18.12 11.43
N TRP A 2 -26.58 16.81 11.22
CA TRP A 2 -25.44 16.04 11.70
C TRP A 2 -24.31 16.18 10.67
N GLY A 3 -23.29 16.98 11.00
CA GLY A 3 -22.06 17.04 10.23
C GLY A 3 -21.37 15.68 10.31
N GLN A 4 -21.29 14.98 9.18
CA GLN A 4 -20.45 13.80 9.11
C GLN A 4 -19.00 14.25 9.28
N ASN A 5 -18.36 13.79 10.36
CA ASN A 5 -16.92 13.87 10.52
C ASN A 5 -16.31 12.95 9.45
N VAL A 6 -16.02 13.52 8.28
CA VAL A 6 -15.16 12.88 7.29
C VAL A 6 -13.79 12.82 7.94
N THR A 7 -13.51 11.69 8.60
CA THR A 7 -12.16 11.35 9.01
C THR A 7 -11.41 11.13 7.71
N THR A 8 -10.60 12.11 7.31
CA THR A 8 -9.64 11.96 6.22
C THR A 8 -8.60 10.95 6.70
N THR A 9 -8.95 9.66 6.68
CA THR A 9 -8.03 8.58 6.94
C THR A 9 -6.99 8.64 5.83
N LYS A 10 -5.76 8.95 6.21
CA LYS A 10 -4.60 8.86 5.33
C LYS A 10 -4.64 7.49 4.64
N PRO A 11 -4.27 7.38 3.35
CA PRO A 11 -4.11 6.09 2.70
C PRO A 11 -3.05 5.28 3.47
N GLU A 12 -3.51 4.42 4.37
CA GLU A 12 -2.66 3.70 5.30
C GLU A 12 -2.80 2.20 5.00
N ILE A 13 -1.70 1.67 4.49
CA ILE A 13 -1.43 0.23 4.44
C ILE A 13 -0.46 -0.01 5.57
N GLY A 14 -0.89 -0.74 6.60
CA GLY A 14 -0.07 -1.00 7.77
C GLY A 14 1.03 -2.02 7.47
N LEU A 15 2.19 -1.88 8.12
CA LEU A 15 3.29 -2.84 7.98
C LEU A 15 2.84 -4.27 8.35
N ASP A 16 2.13 -4.43 9.47
CA ASP A 16 1.60 -5.72 9.92
C ASP A 16 0.58 -6.32 8.94
N GLU A 17 -0.21 -5.46 8.28
CA GLU A 17 -1.17 -5.89 7.24
C GLU A 17 -0.44 -6.48 6.03
N VAL A 18 0.66 -5.86 5.60
CA VAL A 18 1.50 -6.38 4.53
C VAL A 18 2.22 -7.66 4.94
N LYS A 19 2.79 -7.71 6.15
CA LYS A 19 3.43 -8.93 6.66
C LYS A 19 2.47 -10.11 6.69
N LEU A 20 1.25 -9.89 7.19
CA LEU A 20 0.20 -10.90 7.19
C LEU A 20 -0.15 -11.34 5.77
N HIS A 21 -0.28 -10.38 4.83
CA HIS A 21 -0.60 -10.67 3.43
C HIS A 21 0.50 -11.49 2.74
N CYS A 22 1.77 -11.13 2.93
CA CYS A 22 2.94 -11.79 2.35
C CYS A 22 3.43 -13.01 3.15
N ARG A 23 2.79 -13.35 4.27
CA ARG A 23 3.21 -14.43 5.19
C ARG A 23 4.66 -14.30 5.67
N ILE A 24 5.05 -13.07 6.03
CA ILE A 24 6.39 -12.76 6.51
C ILE A 24 6.39 -12.86 8.04
N ASP A 25 7.18 -13.78 8.57
CA ASP A 25 7.42 -13.90 10.00
C ASP A 25 8.68 -13.10 10.38
N GLY A 26 8.58 -12.25 11.41
CA GLY A 26 9.71 -11.47 11.93
C GLY A 26 9.74 -9.99 11.50
N SER A 27 10.89 -9.34 11.70
CA SER A 27 11.06 -7.89 11.51
C SER A 27 12.32 -7.46 10.76
N ASP A 28 13.11 -8.41 10.25
CA ASP A 28 14.40 -8.12 9.62
C ASP A 28 14.25 -7.29 8.33
N GLU A 29 13.10 -7.39 7.67
CA GLU A 29 12.81 -6.78 6.37
C GLU A 29 11.85 -5.58 6.46
N ASP A 30 11.55 -5.08 7.66
CA ASP A 30 10.52 -4.04 7.87
C ASP A 30 10.73 -2.80 7.03
N LYS A 31 11.97 -2.30 7.00
CA LYS A 31 12.34 -1.13 6.18
C LYS A 31 12.18 -1.37 4.68
N LEU A 32 12.40 -2.62 4.23
CA LEU A 32 12.19 -3.00 2.83
C LEU A 32 10.70 -3.02 2.52
N ILE A 33 9.88 -3.58 3.41
CA ILE A 33 8.43 -3.64 3.26
C ILE A 33 7.83 -2.23 3.27
N GLU A 34 8.28 -1.34 4.16
CA GLU A 34 7.89 0.08 4.16
C GLU A 34 8.20 0.78 2.83
N SER A 35 9.33 0.43 2.20
CA SER A 35 9.70 0.95 0.88
C SER A 35 8.76 0.45 -0.22
N TYR A 36 8.34 -0.82 -0.16
CA TYR A 36 7.34 -1.35 -1.09
C TYR A 36 5.96 -0.73 -0.90
N ILE A 37 5.54 -0.46 0.34
CA ILE A 37 4.29 0.27 0.63
C ILE A 37 4.32 1.64 -0.05
N THR A 38 5.42 2.38 0.11
CA THR A 38 5.60 3.70 -0.51
C THR A 38 5.54 3.59 -2.04
N ALA A 39 6.27 2.63 -2.62
CA ALA A 39 6.30 2.41 -4.06
C ALA A 39 4.91 2.05 -4.61
N ALA A 40 4.15 1.19 -3.92
CA ALA A 40 2.81 0.79 -4.33
C ALA A 40 1.82 1.96 -4.32
N LEU A 41 1.86 2.81 -3.29
CA LEU A 41 1.03 4.01 -3.23
C LEU A 41 1.39 5.01 -4.32
N GLU A 42 2.67 5.16 -4.65
CA GLU A 42 3.09 6.04 -5.75
C GLU A 42 2.62 5.50 -7.10
N VAL A 43 2.88 4.22 -7.38
CA VAL A 43 2.48 3.56 -8.64
C VAL A 43 0.97 3.61 -8.82
N CYS A 44 0.20 3.38 -7.76
CA CYS A 44 -1.25 3.48 -7.81
C CYS A 44 -1.72 4.88 -8.25
N GLN A 45 -1.15 5.94 -7.66
CA GLN A 45 -1.48 7.32 -8.02
C GLN A 45 -1.05 7.68 -9.45
N GLN A 46 0.11 7.20 -9.89
CA GLN A 46 0.57 7.38 -11.27
C GLN A 46 -0.33 6.64 -12.27
N HIS A 47 -0.74 5.41 -11.96
CA HIS A 47 -1.60 4.60 -12.82
C HIS A 47 -3.02 5.18 -12.95
N ILE A 48 -3.60 5.67 -11.86
CA ILE A 48 -4.92 6.31 -11.85
C ILE A 48 -4.85 7.73 -12.44
N GLY A 49 -3.69 8.40 -12.36
CA GLY A 49 -3.50 9.78 -12.78
C GLY A 49 -4.04 10.82 -11.80
N LYS A 50 -4.26 10.44 -10.53
CA LYS A 50 -4.72 11.33 -9.45
C LYS A 50 -3.93 11.09 -8.17
N ARG A 51 -3.76 12.15 -7.36
CA ARG A 51 -3.11 12.06 -6.04
C ARG A 51 -4.15 11.87 -4.94
N PHE A 52 -3.80 11.13 -3.90
CA PHE A 52 -4.68 10.94 -2.72
C PHE A 52 -5.04 12.28 -2.06
N GLU A 53 -4.09 13.21 -2.00
CA GLU A 53 -4.30 14.56 -1.46
C GLU A 53 -5.10 15.49 -2.39
N ALA A 54 -5.38 15.06 -3.64
CA ALA A 54 -6.08 15.84 -4.66
C ALA A 54 -7.41 15.20 -5.06
N GLY A 55 -8.11 14.57 -4.11
CA GLY A 55 -9.47 14.04 -4.32
C GLY A 55 -9.52 12.63 -4.90
N LEU A 56 -8.48 11.82 -4.71
CA LEU A 56 -8.55 10.38 -4.91
C LEU A 56 -8.87 9.71 -3.57
N ASP A 57 -10.06 9.11 -3.47
CA ASP A 57 -10.45 8.35 -2.28
C ASP A 57 -9.67 7.05 -2.19
N PHE A 58 -9.11 6.75 -1.02
CA PHE A 58 -8.44 5.47 -0.76
C PHE A 58 -9.48 4.38 -0.46
N THR A 59 -9.98 3.76 -1.53
CA THR A 59 -11.00 2.69 -1.41
C THR A 59 -10.38 1.34 -1.02
N PRO A 60 -11.18 0.40 -0.48
CA PRO A 60 -10.72 -0.97 -0.26
C PRO A 60 -10.15 -1.64 -1.52
N ALA A 61 -10.68 -1.33 -2.71
CA ALA A 61 -10.17 -1.88 -3.97
C ALA A 61 -8.76 -1.39 -4.29
N ILE A 62 -8.49 -0.10 -4.05
CA ILE A 62 -7.14 0.47 -4.19
C ILE A 62 -6.18 -0.18 -3.20
N LYS A 63 -6.60 -0.36 -1.95
CA LYS A 63 -5.80 -1.06 -0.95
C LYS A 63 -5.40 -2.47 -1.41
N ILE A 64 -6.36 -3.27 -1.88
CA ILE A 64 -6.08 -4.62 -2.39
C ILE A 64 -5.13 -4.57 -3.60
N GLY A 65 -5.31 -3.61 -4.51
CA GLY A 65 -4.39 -3.42 -5.64
C GLY A 65 -2.95 -3.14 -5.20
N CYS A 66 -2.77 -2.26 -4.21
CA CYS A 66 -1.46 -2.00 -3.62
C CYS A 66 -0.87 -3.23 -2.93
N LEU A 67 -1.66 -3.98 -2.16
CA LEU A 67 -1.22 -5.21 -1.49
C LEU A 67 -0.72 -6.25 -2.51
N MET A 68 -1.49 -6.48 -3.58
CA MET A 68 -1.10 -7.38 -4.68
C MET A 68 0.21 -6.94 -5.34
N TYR A 69 0.40 -5.64 -5.56
CA TYR A 69 1.62 -5.10 -6.14
C TYR A 69 2.83 -5.24 -5.20
N ILE A 70 2.63 -5.05 -3.89
CA ILE A 70 3.68 -5.25 -2.88
C ILE A 70 4.11 -6.73 -2.87
N SER A 71 3.16 -7.67 -2.84
CA SER A 71 3.49 -9.11 -2.90
C SER A 71 4.25 -9.46 -4.18
N LEU A 72 3.83 -8.91 -5.32
CA LEU A 72 4.55 -9.10 -6.58
C LEU A 72 6.02 -8.63 -6.49
N LEU A 73 6.26 -7.42 -5.98
CA LEU A 73 7.63 -6.88 -5.84
C LEU A 73 8.46 -7.68 -4.84
N TYR A 74 7.84 -8.10 -3.73
CA TYR A 74 8.51 -8.86 -2.68
C TYR A 74 8.89 -10.27 -3.16
N GLU A 75 7.98 -10.99 -3.83
CA GLU A 75 8.22 -12.34 -4.36
C GLU A 75 9.25 -12.34 -5.50
N ASN A 76 9.25 -11.30 -6.34
CA ASN A 76 10.13 -11.20 -7.51
C ASN A 76 11.41 -10.38 -7.23
N ARG A 77 11.79 -10.21 -5.96
CA ARG A 77 13.02 -9.48 -5.56
C ARG A 77 14.31 -10.15 -6.05
N GLY A 78 14.27 -11.44 -6.34
CA GLY A 78 15.38 -12.16 -6.94
C GLY A 78 15.37 -11.99 -8.45
N PHE A 79 16.27 -11.16 -8.99
CA PHE A 79 16.59 -11.28 -10.41
C PHE A 79 17.23 -12.66 -10.67
N TYR A 80 16.84 -13.28 -11.78
CA TYR A 80 17.48 -14.47 -12.35
C TYR A 80 19.00 -14.27 -12.45
N GLN A 81 19.75 -15.25 -11.92
CA GLN A 81 21.17 -15.62 -12.19
C GLN A 81 22.20 -14.49 -12.41
#